data_AF-A0AAU7NN83-F1
#
_entry.id   AF-A0AAU7NN83-F1
#
_cell.length_a   1.000
_cell.length_b   1.000
_cell.length_c   1.000
_cell.angle_alpha   90.00
_cell.angle_beta   90.00
_cell.angle_gamma   90.00
#
_symmetry.space_group_name_H-M   'P 1'
#
loop_
_entity.id
_entity.type
_entity.pdbx_description
1 polymer ?
#
loop_
_entity_poly.entity_id
_entity_poly.type
_entity_poly.pdbx_seq_one_letter_code
_entity_poly.pdbx_strand_id
1 'polypeptide(L)'
;MSLESSVEDAFNIRDYIMDNVFDDNRPFDIVDTAIISLFSSIASKAEAISILNKNKKISEIGLILRPFLEQYLYLEFILEKNTNKRAQAYFYNQRYGSLKKYKSYIKNAKDEKTKKEIEEKLNNTFYAKSLSGRKTIEEDFEYFKEKYINTFPDPSKSEQRKNWFNVELNGIYKFTDLVEYLGEEDLYWGLYNPMTYDTHGLSAPSDIYIEKKNDQTFVNVGSIDSKSTHVLVQSLLNEIILNVLKYYGLLNNKKLQGIILKIKINANSRVNGK
;
A
#
# COMPACT_ATOMS: atom_id res chain seq x y z
N MET A 1 -11.92 11.91 16.44
CA MET A 1 -10.81 10.92 16.54
C MET A 1 -9.57 11.53 15.90
N SER A 2 -8.35 11.22 16.35
CA SER A 2 -7.10 11.66 15.70
C SER A 2 -6.49 10.57 14.80
N LEU A 3 -5.55 10.92 13.91
CA LEU A 3 -4.87 9.95 13.05
C LEU A 3 -4.07 8.93 13.87
N GLU A 4 -3.44 9.37 14.96
CA GLU A 4 -2.69 8.51 15.88
C GLU A 4 -3.58 7.41 16.46
N SER A 5 -4.80 7.76 16.87
CA SER A 5 -5.73 6.79 17.40
C SER A 5 -6.17 5.77 16.34
N SER A 6 -6.35 6.21 15.09
CA SER A 6 -6.64 5.29 13.97
C SER A 6 -5.47 4.35 13.66
N VAL A 7 -4.23 4.84 13.76
CA VAL A 7 -3.01 4.03 13.58
C VAL A 7 -2.90 2.97 14.67
N GLU A 8 -3.08 3.36 15.93
CA GLU A 8 -3.09 2.44 17.07
C GLU A 8 -4.18 1.37 16.92
N ASP A 9 -5.40 1.78 16.54
CA ASP A 9 -6.49 0.85 16.26
C ASP A 9 -6.14 -0.14 15.14
N ALA A 10 -5.50 0.32 14.06
CA ALA A 10 -5.11 -0.53 12.93
C ALA A 10 -4.14 -1.63 13.37
N PHE A 11 -3.13 -1.28 14.17
CA PHE A 11 -2.18 -2.27 14.70
C PHE A 11 -2.82 -3.21 15.71
N ASN A 12 -3.67 -2.71 16.62
CA ASN A 12 -4.42 -3.54 17.56
C ASN A 12 -5.33 -4.55 16.84
N ILE A 13 -5.96 -4.15 15.73
CA ILE A 13 -6.79 -5.02 14.90
C ILE A 13 -5.94 -6.07 14.18
N ARG A 14 -4.80 -5.68 13.60
CA ARG A 14 -3.85 -6.62 13.00
C ARG A 14 -3.46 -7.70 14.01
N ASP A 15 -3.05 -7.29 15.20
CA ASP A 15 -2.59 -8.21 16.25
C ASP A 15 -3.73 -9.11 16.71
N TYR A 16 -4.93 -8.54 16.91
CA TYR A 16 -6.13 -9.32 17.21
C TYR A 16 -6.42 -10.39 16.14
N ILE A 17 -6.33 -10.03 14.86
CA ILE A 17 -6.54 -10.98 13.75
C ILE A 17 -5.51 -12.11 13.85
N MET A 18 -4.21 -11.78 13.97
CA MET A 18 -3.15 -12.77 14.07
C MET A 18 -3.33 -13.73 15.24
N ASP A 19 -3.80 -13.23 16.38
CA ASP A 19 -3.90 -14.02 17.61
C ASP A 19 -5.21 -14.83 17.74
N ASN A 20 -6.28 -14.45 17.05
CA ASN A 20 -7.63 -14.99 17.32
C ASN A 20 -8.36 -15.56 16.10
N VAL A 21 -7.86 -15.33 14.88
CA VAL A 21 -8.57 -15.75 13.67
C VAL A 21 -8.06 -17.07 13.13
N PHE A 22 -6.78 -17.36 13.32
CA PHE A 22 -6.12 -18.51 12.71
C PHE A 22 -5.94 -19.63 13.73
N ASP A 23 -6.31 -20.84 13.32
CA ASP A 23 -6.18 -22.07 14.08
C ASP A 23 -5.98 -23.25 13.11
N ASP A 24 -6.02 -24.49 13.62
CA ASP A 24 -5.85 -25.69 12.78
C ASP A 24 -6.95 -25.85 11.71
N ASN A 25 -8.15 -25.27 11.93
CA ASN A 25 -9.27 -25.33 10.99
C ASN A 25 -9.26 -24.18 9.98
N ARG A 26 -8.65 -23.05 10.33
CA ARG A 26 -8.41 -21.91 9.44
C ARG A 26 -6.93 -21.51 9.50
N PRO A 27 -6.05 -22.24 8.79
CA PRO A 27 -4.64 -21.91 8.75
C PRO A 27 -4.42 -20.57 8.04
N PHE A 28 -3.43 -19.82 8.51
CA PHE A 28 -2.96 -18.60 7.84
C PHE A 28 -2.38 -18.93 6.46
N ASP A 29 -2.88 -18.30 5.41
CA ASP A 29 -2.50 -18.60 4.03
C ASP A 29 -1.91 -17.40 3.26
N ILE A 30 -1.73 -17.59 1.94
CA ILE A 30 -1.19 -16.56 1.04
C ILE A 30 -2.15 -15.37 0.81
N VAL A 31 -3.45 -15.61 0.88
CA VAL A 31 -4.48 -14.56 0.76
C VAL A 31 -4.43 -13.69 2.02
N ASP A 32 -4.39 -14.32 3.19
CA ASP A 32 -4.24 -13.61 4.47
C ASP A 32 -2.91 -12.85 4.52
N THR A 33 -1.81 -13.47 4.03
CA THR A 33 -0.50 -12.80 3.88
C THR A 33 -0.60 -11.52 3.06
N ALA A 34 -1.26 -11.56 1.90
CA ALA A 34 -1.42 -10.40 1.03
C ALA A 34 -2.19 -9.27 1.73
N ILE A 35 -3.33 -9.61 2.34
CA ILE A 35 -4.23 -8.65 2.99
C ILE A 35 -3.57 -8.03 4.21
N ILE A 36 -3.02 -8.85 5.12
CA ILE A 36 -2.43 -8.38 6.38
C ILE A 36 -1.13 -7.61 6.13
N SER A 37 -0.31 -8.01 5.14
CA SER A 37 0.90 -7.26 4.80
C SER A 37 0.58 -5.89 4.19
N LEU A 38 -0.40 -5.80 3.28
CA LEU A 38 -0.88 -4.52 2.77
C LEU A 38 -1.46 -3.65 3.87
N PHE A 39 -2.36 -4.19 4.68
CA PHE A 39 -3.00 -3.47 5.79
C PHE A 39 -1.97 -2.92 6.78
N SER A 40 -0.99 -3.74 7.16
CA SER A 40 0.12 -3.32 8.03
C SER A 40 0.97 -2.23 7.37
N SER A 41 1.23 -2.34 6.06
CA SER A 41 2.02 -1.35 5.32
C SER A 41 1.31 0.01 5.21
N ILE A 42 -0.01 -0.01 5.06
CA ILE A 42 -0.86 1.20 5.08
C ILE A 42 -0.81 1.85 6.47
N ALA A 43 -1.01 1.07 7.53
CA ALA A 43 -0.95 1.57 8.91
C ALA A 43 0.42 2.19 9.24
N SER A 44 1.53 1.53 8.87
CA SER A 44 2.88 2.09 9.07
C SER A 44 3.14 3.37 8.26
N LYS A 45 2.56 3.53 7.08
CA LYS A 45 2.67 4.80 6.33
C LYS A 45 1.84 5.91 6.96
N ALA A 46 0.65 5.60 7.44
CA ALA A 46 -0.16 6.53 8.20
C ALA A 46 0.55 6.99 9.49
N GLU A 47 1.23 6.07 10.19
CA GLU A 47 2.09 6.38 11.32
C GLU A 47 3.23 7.33 10.93
N ALA A 48 3.96 7.02 9.86
CA ALA A 48 5.04 7.88 9.37
C ALA A 48 4.53 9.28 9.01
N ILE A 49 3.36 9.39 8.35
CA ILE A 49 2.72 10.67 8.04
C ILE A 49 2.38 11.43 9.34
N SER A 50 1.82 10.76 10.35
CA SER A 50 1.54 11.37 11.66
C SER A 50 2.81 11.92 12.32
N ILE A 51 3.91 11.15 12.31
CA ILE A 51 5.19 11.57 12.88
C ILE A 51 5.76 12.78 12.13
N LEU A 52 5.77 12.75 10.79
CA LEU A 52 6.28 13.85 9.97
C LEU A 52 5.50 15.15 10.23
N ASN A 53 4.18 15.07 10.32
CA ASN A 53 3.34 16.23 10.60
C ASN A 53 3.56 16.79 12.02
N LYS A 54 3.67 15.93 13.05
CA LYS A 54 4.03 16.38 14.41
C LYS A 54 5.35 17.14 14.45
N ASN A 55 6.30 16.74 13.61
CA ASN A 55 7.62 17.37 13.49
C ASN A 55 7.66 18.50 12.45
N LYS A 56 6.52 18.93 11.90
CA LYS A 56 6.39 19.99 10.89
C LYS A 56 7.24 19.75 9.62
N LYS A 57 7.44 18.48 9.25
CA LYS A 57 8.15 18.03 8.04
C LYS A 57 7.17 17.78 6.90
N ILE A 58 6.53 18.86 6.44
CA ILE A 58 5.37 18.80 5.53
C ILE A 58 5.81 18.41 4.11
N SER A 59 6.95 18.90 3.64
CA SER A 59 7.52 18.57 2.32
C SER A 59 7.76 17.07 2.12
N GLU A 60 8.01 16.35 3.21
CA GLU A 60 8.33 14.93 3.22
C GLU A 60 7.08 14.04 3.26
N ILE A 61 5.91 14.61 3.61
CA ILE A 61 4.65 13.86 3.67
C ILE A 61 4.26 13.36 2.28
N GLY A 62 4.45 14.16 1.22
CA GLY A 62 4.11 13.78 -0.15
C GLY A 62 4.78 12.48 -0.62
N LEU A 63 6.03 12.25 -0.19
CA LEU A 63 6.81 11.05 -0.52
C LEU A 63 6.21 9.76 0.07
N ILE A 64 5.51 9.87 1.20
CA ILE A 64 4.89 8.74 1.91
C ILE A 64 3.40 8.61 1.55
N LEU A 65 2.75 9.74 1.29
CA LEU A 65 1.33 9.81 0.98
C LEU A 65 1.00 9.10 -0.34
N ARG A 66 1.82 9.29 -1.38
CA ARG A 66 1.61 8.60 -2.66
C ARG A 66 1.56 7.07 -2.51
N PRO A 67 2.57 6.39 -1.93
CA PRO A 67 2.50 4.94 -1.74
C PRO A 67 1.49 4.51 -0.68
N PHE A 68 1.02 5.41 0.20
CA PHE A 68 -0.13 5.13 1.07
C PHE A 68 -1.42 4.99 0.24
N LEU A 69 -1.68 5.95 -0.67
CA LEU A 69 -2.87 5.93 -1.54
C LEU A 69 -2.88 4.72 -2.48
N GLU A 70 -1.74 4.37 -3.10
CA GLU A 70 -1.65 3.18 -3.95
C GLU A 70 -2.02 1.92 -3.19
N GLN A 71 -1.47 1.74 -1.99
CA GLN A 71 -1.73 0.55 -1.19
C GLN A 71 -3.16 0.51 -0.66
N TYR A 72 -3.74 1.65 -0.29
CA TYR A 72 -5.15 1.77 0.03
C TYR A 72 -6.03 1.27 -1.13
N LEU A 73 -5.84 1.82 -2.33
CA LEU A 73 -6.61 1.41 -3.52
C LEU A 73 -6.40 -0.06 -3.90
N TYR A 74 -5.17 -0.57 -3.74
CA TYR A 74 -4.90 -2.00 -3.96
C TYR A 74 -5.65 -2.89 -2.98
N LEU A 75 -5.70 -2.52 -1.70
CA LEU A 75 -6.39 -3.32 -0.70
C LEU A 75 -7.91 -3.20 -0.85
N GLU A 76 -8.45 -2.02 -1.14
CA GLU A 76 -9.86 -1.82 -1.51
C GLU A 76 -10.26 -2.74 -2.68
N PHE A 77 -9.45 -2.73 -3.76
CA PHE A 77 -9.69 -3.60 -4.90
C PHE A 77 -9.66 -5.08 -4.54
N ILE A 78 -8.72 -5.52 -3.71
CA ILE A 78 -8.65 -6.91 -3.25
C ILE A 78 -9.91 -7.29 -2.43
N LEU A 79 -10.40 -6.39 -1.58
CA LEU A 79 -11.51 -6.68 -0.68
C LEU A 79 -12.91 -6.52 -1.31
N GLU A 80 -13.04 -5.82 -2.44
CA GLU A 80 -14.34 -5.56 -3.09
C GLU A 80 -15.04 -6.84 -3.57
N LYS A 81 -14.36 -7.68 -4.35
CA LYS A 81 -14.82 -9.02 -4.76
C LYS A 81 -13.66 -9.88 -5.25
N ASN A 82 -13.93 -11.16 -5.50
CA ASN A 82 -12.93 -12.11 -6.02
C ASN A 82 -11.62 -12.12 -5.20
N THR A 83 -11.73 -11.90 -3.89
CA THR A 83 -10.63 -11.58 -2.99
C THR A 83 -9.48 -12.58 -3.08
N ASN A 84 -9.77 -13.88 -3.09
CA ASN A 84 -8.75 -14.92 -3.22
C ASN A 84 -7.90 -14.74 -4.48
N LYS A 85 -8.55 -14.50 -5.63
CA LYS A 85 -7.84 -14.35 -6.91
C LYS A 85 -7.02 -13.06 -6.95
N ARG A 86 -7.59 -11.94 -6.51
CA ARG A 86 -6.92 -10.63 -6.49
C ARG A 86 -5.73 -10.62 -5.52
N ALA A 87 -5.91 -11.16 -4.31
CA ALA A 87 -4.86 -11.27 -3.31
C ALA A 87 -3.69 -12.16 -3.78
N GLN A 88 -3.99 -13.30 -4.42
CA GLN A 88 -2.96 -14.17 -5.00
C GLN A 88 -2.18 -13.47 -6.11
N ALA A 89 -2.88 -12.80 -7.03
CA ALA A 89 -2.24 -12.05 -8.12
C ALA A 89 -1.32 -10.95 -7.56
N TYR A 90 -1.79 -10.19 -6.57
CA TYR A 90 -0.98 -9.20 -5.87
C TYR A 90 0.26 -9.83 -5.23
N PHE A 91 0.07 -10.87 -4.41
CA PHE A 91 1.16 -11.52 -3.68
C PHE A 91 2.25 -12.05 -4.63
N TYR A 92 1.85 -12.82 -5.65
CA TYR A 92 2.79 -13.37 -6.61
C TYR A 92 3.47 -12.28 -7.45
N ASN A 93 2.76 -11.22 -7.82
CA ASN A 93 3.35 -10.06 -8.49
C ASN A 93 4.44 -9.39 -7.64
N GLN A 94 4.18 -9.13 -6.35
CA GLN A 94 5.15 -8.49 -5.46
C GLN A 94 6.40 -9.36 -5.27
N ARG A 95 6.23 -10.67 -5.06
CA ARG A 95 7.35 -11.62 -4.93
C ARG A 95 8.15 -11.71 -6.22
N TYR A 96 7.49 -11.94 -7.35
CA TYR A 96 8.12 -12.01 -8.66
C TYR A 96 8.86 -10.70 -9.03
N GLY A 97 8.20 -9.55 -8.84
CA GLY A 97 8.77 -8.24 -9.13
C GLY A 97 10.00 -7.91 -8.30
N SER A 98 9.99 -8.29 -7.01
CA SER A 98 11.16 -8.12 -6.13
C SER A 98 12.34 -8.97 -6.59
N LEU A 99 12.11 -10.25 -6.89
CA LEU A 99 13.13 -11.15 -7.41
C LEU A 99 13.67 -10.69 -8.78
N LYS A 100 12.80 -10.19 -9.65
CA LYS A 100 13.20 -9.60 -10.95
C LYS A 100 14.15 -8.41 -10.77
N LYS A 101 13.88 -7.53 -9.80
CA LYS A 101 14.78 -6.41 -9.45
C LYS A 101 16.12 -6.94 -8.94
N TYR A 102 16.13 -7.91 -8.02
CA TYR A 102 17.36 -8.51 -7.52
C TYR A 102 18.20 -9.15 -8.62
N LYS A 103 17.60 -9.95 -9.51
CA LYS A 103 18.30 -10.50 -10.69
C LYS A 103 18.87 -9.40 -11.57
N SER A 104 18.15 -8.29 -11.75
CA SER A 104 18.65 -7.14 -12.50
C SER A 104 19.86 -6.48 -11.82
N TYR A 105 19.84 -6.31 -10.49
CA TYR A 105 20.99 -5.78 -9.75
C TYR A 105 22.21 -6.71 -9.86
N ILE A 106 22.03 -8.01 -9.67
CA ILE A 106 23.10 -9.02 -9.80
C ILE A 106 23.69 -8.99 -11.22
N LYS A 107 22.84 -8.96 -12.25
CA LYS A 107 23.28 -8.91 -13.66
C LYS A 107 24.08 -7.65 -14.00
N ASN A 108 23.78 -6.52 -13.36
CA ASN A 108 24.42 -5.23 -13.62
C ASN A 108 25.52 -4.88 -12.61
N ALA A 109 25.87 -5.80 -11.70
CA ALA A 109 26.99 -5.60 -10.78
C ALA A 109 28.31 -5.47 -11.56
N LYS A 110 29.13 -4.50 -11.18
CA LYS A 110 30.35 -4.15 -11.93
C LYS A 110 31.49 -5.16 -11.76
N ASP A 111 31.48 -5.92 -10.67
CA ASP A 111 32.52 -6.89 -10.34
C ASP A 111 31.94 -8.14 -9.66
N GLU A 112 32.64 -9.26 -9.80
CA GLU A 112 32.18 -10.58 -9.34
C GLU A 112 32.12 -10.68 -7.80
N LYS A 113 32.89 -9.86 -7.08
CA LYS A 113 32.86 -9.84 -5.61
C LYS A 113 31.55 -9.21 -5.13
N THR A 114 31.19 -8.03 -5.64
CA THR A 114 29.90 -7.38 -5.34
C THR A 114 28.73 -8.29 -5.68
N LYS A 115 28.81 -9.00 -6.81
CA LYS A 115 27.78 -9.97 -7.23
C LYS A 115 27.59 -11.08 -6.20
N LYS A 116 28.68 -11.73 -5.77
CA LYS A 116 28.64 -12.78 -4.73
C LYS A 116 28.13 -12.27 -3.39
N GLU A 117 28.56 -11.09 -2.95
CA GLU A 117 28.09 -10.50 -1.69
C GLU A 117 26.58 -10.21 -1.71
N ILE A 118 26.04 -9.76 -2.84
CA ILE A 118 24.60 -9.55 -3.03
C ILE A 118 23.87 -10.90 -3.04
N GLU A 119 24.37 -11.88 -3.79
CA GLU A 119 23.78 -13.23 -3.83
C GLU A 119 23.77 -13.89 -2.45
N GLU A 120 24.87 -13.84 -1.70
CA GLU A 120 24.97 -14.36 -0.33
C GLU A 120 24.03 -13.63 0.64
N LYS A 121 23.97 -12.28 0.60
CA LYS A 121 23.04 -11.51 1.43
C LYS A 121 21.60 -11.90 1.14
N LEU A 122 21.23 -11.98 -0.13
CA LEU A 122 19.87 -12.35 -0.54
C LEU A 122 19.56 -13.79 -0.12
N ASN A 123 20.46 -14.74 -0.35
CA ASN A 123 20.35 -16.13 0.11
C ASN A 123 20.12 -16.21 1.63
N ASN A 124 20.86 -15.43 2.40
CA ASN A 124 20.76 -15.43 3.87
C ASN A 124 19.53 -14.68 4.43
N THR A 125 19.02 -13.64 3.74
CA THR A 125 17.86 -12.86 4.23
C THR A 125 16.52 -13.38 3.72
N PHE A 126 16.45 -13.88 2.48
CA PHE A 126 15.19 -14.34 1.88
C PHE A 126 14.96 -15.86 2.01
N TYR A 127 16.03 -16.68 2.05
CA TYR A 127 15.91 -18.13 1.85
C TYR A 127 16.12 -18.95 3.11
N ALA A 128 16.88 -18.43 4.08
CA ALA A 128 17.00 -19.06 5.42
C ALA A 128 15.64 -19.18 6.15
N LYS A 129 14.58 -18.51 5.67
CA LYS A 129 13.21 -18.52 6.24
C LYS A 129 12.11 -18.82 5.20
N SER A 130 12.46 -19.28 4.00
CA SER A 130 11.49 -19.52 2.94
C SER A 130 10.57 -20.72 3.27
N LEU A 131 9.26 -20.47 3.37
CA LEU A 131 8.19 -21.47 3.55
C LEU A 131 8.17 -22.56 2.46
N SER A 132 8.97 -22.42 1.42
CA SER A 132 8.84 -23.23 0.21
C SER A 132 9.88 -24.35 0.04
N GLY A 133 10.87 -24.43 0.93
CA GLY A 133 11.96 -25.40 0.81
C GLY A 133 12.91 -25.17 -0.39
N ARG A 134 12.74 -24.08 -1.15
CA ARG A 134 13.60 -23.71 -2.28
C ARG A 134 14.90 -23.07 -1.80
N LYS A 135 16.00 -23.43 -2.46
CA LYS A 135 17.38 -23.16 -2.00
C LYS A 135 18.06 -22.03 -2.75
N THR A 136 17.53 -21.60 -3.90
CA THR A 136 18.16 -20.56 -4.73
C THR A 136 17.20 -19.47 -5.19
N ILE A 137 17.76 -18.31 -5.54
CA ILE A 137 17.04 -17.18 -6.15
C ILE A 137 16.37 -17.59 -7.45
N GLU A 138 17.02 -18.45 -8.24
CA GLU A 138 16.50 -18.87 -9.54
C GLU A 138 15.25 -19.76 -9.39
N GLU A 139 15.28 -20.70 -8.45
CA GLU A 139 14.14 -21.56 -8.14
C GLU A 139 12.92 -20.76 -7.67
N ASP A 140 13.13 -19.78 -6.77
CA ASP A 140 12.06 -18.89 -6.31
C ASP A 140 11.55 -17.99 -7.45
N PHE A 141 12.45 -17.47 -8.28
CA PHE A 141 12.09 -16.61 -9.39
C PHE A 141 11.17 -17.33 -10.38
N GLU A 142 11.55 -18.52 -10.84
CA GLU A 142 10.72 -19.29 -11.77
C GLU A 142 9.42 -19.75 -11.12
N TYR A 143 9.44 -20.17 -9.85
CA TYR A 143 8.21 -20.51 -9.12
C TYR A 143 7.22 -19.33 -9.05
N PHE A 144 7.67 -18.16 -8.59
CA PHE A 144 6.78 -17.02 -8.43
C PHE A 144 6.35 -16.43 -9.77
N LYS A 145 7.20 -16.49 -10.78
CA LYS A 145 6.86 -16.14 -12.16
C LYS A 145 5.76 -17.03 -12.70
N GLU A 146 5.91 -18.36 -12.58
CA GLU A 146 4.91 -19.33 -13.03
C GLU A 146 3.58 -19.12 -12.29
N LYS A 147 3.61 -19.02 -10.96
CA LYS A 147 2.41 -18.76 -10.15
C LYS A 147 1.73 -17.44 -10.53
N TYR A 148 2.50 -16.38 -10.76
CA TYR A 148 1.96 -15.09 -11.20
C TYR A 148 1.29 -15.20 -12.57
N ILE A 149 1.97 -15.78 -13.56
CA ILE A 149 1.44 -15.96 -14.92
C ILE A 149 0.14 -16.77 -14.90
N ASN A 150 0.08 -17.81 -14.08
CA ASN A 150 -1.09 -18.67 -13.93
C ASN A 150 -2.26 -18.03 -13.16
N THR A 151 -2.09 -16.83 -12.60
CA THR A 151 -3.24 -16.08 -12.04
C THR A 151 -4.13 -15.51 -13.15
N PHE A 152 -3.59 -15.31 -14.36
CA PHE A 152 -4.32 -14.75 -15.48
C PHE A 152 -5.13 -15.83 -16.22
N PRO A 153 -6.37 -15.52 -16.66
CA PRO A 153 -7.21 -16.43 -17.45
C PRO A 153 -6.55 -16.99 -18.72
N ASP A 154 -5.64 -16.23 -19.34
CA ASP A 154 -4.87 -16.67 -20.51
C ASP A 154 -3.38 -16.40 -20.25
N PRO A 155 -2.64 -17.41 -19.76
CA PRO A 155 -1.20 -17.33 -19.50
C PRO A 155 -0.37 -16.91 -20.71
N SER A 156 -0.81 -17.25 -21.93
CA SER A 156 -0.08 -16.95 -23.17
C SER A 156 -0.04 -15.45 -23.49
N LYS A 157 -1.00 -14.68 -22.96
CA LYS A 157 -1.08 -13.22 -23.10
C LYS A 157 -0.61 -12.48 -21.86
N SER A 158 -0.04 -13.18 -20.87
CA SER A 158 0.38 -12.59 -19.59
C SER A 158 1.49 -11.55 -19.76
N GLU A 159 2.39 -11.70 -20.75
CA GLU A 159 3.42 -10.69 -21.05
C GLU A 159 2.85 -9.34 -21.51
N GLN A 160 1.65 -9.33 -22.09
CA GLN A 160 0.93 -8.11 -22.47
C GLN A 160 0.21 -7.49 -21.26
N ARG A 161 -0.01 -8.26 -20.19
CA ARG A 161 -0.67 -7.83 -18.95
C ARG A 161 0.36 -7.38 -17.93
N LYS A 162 0.73 -6.11 -18.03
CA LYS A 162 1.81 -5.52 -17.21
C LYS A 162 1.45 -5.41 -15.72
N ASN A 163 0.17 -5.26 -15.40
CA ASN A 163 -0.29 -4.99 -14.04
C ASN A 163 -1.09 -6.15 -13.45
N TRP A 164 -0.89 -6.41 -12.15
CA TRP A 164 -1.51 -7.54 -11.45
C TRP A 164 -3.03 -7.40 -11.32
N PHE A 165 -3.55 -6.17 -11.28
CA PHE A 165 -4.99 -5.92 -11.21
C PHE A 165 -5.72 -6.21 -12.54
N ASN A 166 -5.00 -6.55 -13.61
CA ASN A 166 -5.58 -7.01 -14.89
C ASN A 166 -5.98 -8.50 -14.85
N VAL A 167 -5.99 -9.12 -13.67
CA VAL A 167 -6.22 -10.57 -13.47
C VAL A 167 -7.61 -11.03 -13.89
N GLU A 168 -8.57 -10.12 -14.01
CA GLU A 168 -9.97 -10.41 -14.34
C GLU A 168 -10.40 -10.05 -15.77
N LEU A 169 -9.53 -9.44 -16.59
CA LEU A 169 -9.89 -8.97 -17.95
C LEU A 169 -11.12 -8.05 -18.01
N ASN A 170 -11.40 -7.34 -16.92
CA ASN A 170 -12.58 -6.50 -16.75
C ASN A 170 -12.40 -5.06 -17.23
N GLY A 171 -11.44 -4.81 -18.13
CA GLY A 171 -11.15 -3.46 -18.64
C GLY A 171 -10.19 -2.62 -17.79
N ILE A 172 -9.75 -3.13 -16.64
CA ILE A 172 -8.75 -2.46 -15.80
C ILE A 172 -7.35 -2.81 -16.34
N TYR A 173 -6.67 -1.86 -16.98
CA TYR A 173 -5.36 -2.09 -17.59
C TYR A 173 -4.24 -1.24 -16.99
N LYS A 174 -4.57 -0.03 -16.56
CA LYS A 174 -3.67 0.97 -15.96
C LYS A 174 -4.19 1.34 -14.57
N PHE A 175 -3.34 2.04 -13.80
CA PHE A 175 -3.71 2.49 -12.46
C PHE A 175 -4.88 3.48 -12.49
N THR A 176 -4.98 4.33 -13.52
CA THR A 176 -6.15 5.21 -13.74
C THR A 176 -7.45 4.42 -13.83
N ASP A 177 -7.45 3.35 -14.62
CA ASP A 177 -8.64 2.50 -14.81
C ASP A 177 -9.05 1.82 -13.49
N LEU A 178 -8.07 1.51 -12.63
CA LEU A 178 -8.32 0.95 -11.29
C LEU A 178 -9.01 1.97 -10.39
N VAL A 179 -8.56 3.22 -10.42
CA VAL A 179 -9.17 4.31 -9.66
C VAL A 179 -10.60 4.56 -10.14
N GLU A 180 -10.80 4.70 -11.45
CA GLU A 180 -12.13 4.89 -12.05
C GLU A 180 -13.07 3.74 -11.69
N TYR A 181 -12.56 2.51 -11.71
CA TYR A 181 -13.33 1.33 -11.28
C TYR A 181 -13.78 1.39 -9.82
N LEU A 182 -12.97 1.99 -8.93
CA LEU A 182 -13.28 2.15 -7.51
C LEU A 182 -14.12 3.40 -7.21
N GLY A 183 -14.33 4.30 -8.20
CA GLY A 183 -15.02 5.58 -7.99
C GLY A 183 -14.20 6.60 -7.19
N GLU A 184 -12.87 6.51 -7.27
CA GLU A 184 -11.92 7.30 -6.47
C GLU A 184 -11.20 8.37 -7.31
N GLU A 185 -11.81 8.83 -8.41
CA GLU A 185 -11.18 9.74 -9.38
C GLU A 185 -10.76 11.07 -8.75
N ASP A 186 -11.55 11.60 -7.81
CA ASP A 186 -11.22 12.82 -7.06
C ASP A 186 -9.93 12.66 -6.25
N LEU A 187 -9.74 11.48 -5.63
CA LEU A 187 -8.51 11.14 -4.91
C LEU A 187 -7.31 11.09 -5.88
N TYR A 188 -7.52 10.59 -7.09
CA TYR A 188 -6.47 10.50 -8.09
C TYR A 188 -6.07 11.87 -8.65
N TRP A 189 -7.03 12.63 -9.18
CA TRP A 189 -6.75 13.90 -9.86
C TRP A 189 -6.42 15.02 -8.87
N GLY A 190 -7.07 15.05 -7.72
CA GLY A 190 -6.86 16.08 -6.70
C GLY A 190 -5.60 15.90 -5.86
N LEU A 191 -5.08 14.67 -5.76
CA LEU A 191 -4.01 14.37 -4.81
C LEU A 191 -2.90 13.49 -5.37
N TYR A 192 -3.22 12.29 -5.85
CA TYR A 192 -2.20 11.32 -6.28
C TYR A 192 -1.40 11.79 -7.51
N ASN A 193 -2.08 12.27 -8.56
CA ASN A 193 -1.45 12.66 -9.81
C ASN A 193 -0.50 13.86 -9.65
N PRO A 194 -0.88 14.96 -8.96
CA PRO A 194 0.04 16.06 -8.65
C PRO A 194 1.34 15.63 -7.94
N MET A 195 1.26 14.68 -7.00
CA MET A 195 2.43 14.20 -6.24
C MET A 195 3.47 13.45 -7.07
N THR A 196 3.15 13.09 -8.31
CA THR A 196 4.15 12.50 -9.23
C THR A 196 5.28 13.49 -9.50
N TYR A 197 5.01 14.79 -9.56
CA TYR A 197 6.03 15.82 -9.74
C TYR A 197 6.93 15.94 -8.50
N ASP A 198 6.35 15.93 -7.30
CA ASP A 198 7.07 16.00 -6.02
C ASP A 198 8.01 14.81 -5.83
N THR A 199 7.55 13.60 -6.18
CA THR A 199 8.34 12.35 -6.08
C THR A 199 9.62 12.40 -6.91
N HIS A 200 9.61 13.17 -8.00
CA HIS A 200 10.75 13.33 -8.91
C HIS A 200 11.51 14.65 -8.70
N GLY A 201 11.17 15.44 -7.67
CA GLY A 201 11.79 16.74 -7.39
C GLY A 201 11.52 17.81 -8.45
N LEU A 202 10.51 17.57 -9.31
CA LEU A 202 10.16 18.44 -10.43
C LEU A 202 9.28 19.62 -10.00
N SER A 203 8.72 19.57 -8.79
CA SER A 203 7.85 20.62 -8.23
C SER A 203 8.61 21.79 -7.61
N ALA A 204 9.93 21.66 -7.37
CA ALA A 204 10.69 22.64 -6.60
C ALA A 204 10.59 24.10 -7.14
N PRO A 205 10.58 24.36 -8.46
CA PRO A 205 10.35 25.70 -8.98
C PRO A 205 8.88 26.15 -8.93
N SER A 206 7.93 25.22 -9.10
CA SER A 206 6.48 25.54 -9.08
C SER A 206 5.93 25.77 -7.67
N ASP A 207 6.60 25.22 -6.67
CA ASP A 207 6.23 25.40 -5.26
C ASP A 207 6.68 26.78 -4.75
N ILE A 208 7.53 27.50 -5.46
CA ILE A 208 7.99 28.83 -5.03
C ILE A 208 7.01 29.90 -5.50
N TYR A 209 6.49 30.70 -4.58
CA TYR A 209 5.76 31.92 -4.89
C TYR A 209 6.37 33.14 -4.20
N ILE A 210 6.42 34.24 -4.94
CA ILE A 210 7.03 35.50 -4.49
C ILE A 210 5.92 36.46 -4.08
N GLU A 211 5.90 36.86 -2.82
CA GLU A 211 5.00 37.89 -2.31
C GLU A 211 5.78 39.17 -2.06
N LYS A 212 5.27 40.31 -2.55
CA LYS A 212 5.82 41.63 -2.24
C LYS A 212 4.91 42.37 -1.28
N LYS A 213 5.46 42.80 -0.14
CA LYS A 213 4.72 43.56 0.87
C LYS A 213 5.62 44.63 1.47
N ASN A 214 5.19 45.90 1.43
CA ASN A 214 5.92 47.05 1.96
C ASN A 214 7.41 47.09 1.57
N ASP A 215 7.71 47.06 0.26
CA ASP A 215 9.07 47.02 -0.32
C ASP A 215 9.95 45.83 0.08
N GLN A 216 9.40 44.84 0.78
CA GLN A 216 10.06 43.59 1.10
C GLN A 216 9.57 42.47 0.16
N THR A 217 10.51 41.63 -0.26
CA THR A 217 10.24 40.44 -1.08
C THR A 217 10.30 39.21 -0.19
N PHE A 218 9.19 38.47 -0.11
CA PHE A 218 9.07 37.20 0.58
C PHE A 218 9.08 36.08 -0.45
N VAL A 219 9.96 35.11 -0.25
CA VAL A 219 9.96 33.86 -1.02
C VAL A 219 9.29 32.82 -0.16
N ASN A 220 8.11 32.39 -0.58
CA ASN A 220 7.35 31.35 0.10
C ASN A 220 7.43 30.05 -0.69
N VAL A 221 7.32 28.94 0.02
CA VAL A 221 7.24 27.61 -0.57
C VAL A 221 5.85 27.06 -0.26
N GLY A 222 5.05 26.87 -1.31
CA GLY A 222 3.80 26.14 -1.29
C GLY A 222 4.05 24.74 -0.76
N SER A 223 3.22 24.32 0.18
CA SER A 223 3.26 22.97 0.73
C SER A 223 1.85 22.42 0.74
N ILE A 224 1.76 21.10 0.63
CA ILE A 224 0.50 20.38 0.77
C ILE A 224 -0.14 20.80 2.10
N ASP A 225 -1.46 21.05 2.10
CA ASP A 225 -2.18 21.31 3.35
C ASP A 225 -2.12 20.08 4.26
N SER A 226 -1.23 20.16 5.24
CA SER A 226 -0.95 19.09 6.19
C SER A 226 -2.17 18.68 7.01
N LYS A 227 -3.09 19.63 7.28
CA LYS A 227 -4.30 19.37 8.06
C LYS A 227 -5.31 18.56 7.26
N SER A 228 -5.62 18.98 6.04
CA SER A 228 -6.52 18.21 5.16
C SER A 228 -5.94 16.84 4.83
N THR A 229 -4.62 16.76 4.62
CA THR A 229 -3.92 15.49 4.41
C THR A 229 -4.08 14.55 5.60
N HIS A 230 -3.91 15.05 6.83
CA HIS A 230 -4.11 14.24 8.04
C HIS A 230 -5.54 13.70 8.14
N VAL A 231 -6.52 14.56 7.89
CA VAL A 231 -7.94 14.19 7.97
C VAL A 231 -8.29 13.13 6.92
N LEU A 232 -7.73 13.26 5.71
CA LEU A 232 -7.92 12.30 4.62
C LEU A 232 -7.28 10.95 4.93
N VAL A 233 -5.98 10.93 5.29
CA VAL A 233 -5.26 9.68 5.65
C VAL A 233 -6.00 8.96 6.76
N GLN A 234 -6.53 9.71 7.74
CA GLN A 234 -7.36 9.15 8.78
C GLN A 234 -8.68 8.55 8.26
N SER A 235 -9.39 9.26 7.37
CA SER A 235 -10.63 8.72 6.77
C SER A 235 -10.35 7.38 6.08
N LEU A 236 -9.36 7.36 5.20
CA LEU A 236 -9.03 6.19 4.38
C LEU A 236 -8.53 5.03 5.25
N LEU A 237 -7.74 5.31 6.29
CA LEU A 237 -7.32 4.28 7.25
C LEU A 237 -8.51 3.71 8.04
N ASN A 238 -9.45 4.55 8.45
CA ASN A 238 -10.65 4.10 9.16
C ASN A 238 -11.55 3.24 8.27
N GLU A 239 -11.69 3.60 6.99
CA GLU A 239 -12.44 2.84 6.01
C GLU A 239 -11.81 1.46 5.77
N ILE A 240 -10.52 1.41 5.50
CA ILE A 240 -9.84 0.14 5.25
C ILE A 240 -9.85 -0.78 6.49
N ILE A 241 -9.80 -0.22 7.70
CA ILE A 241 -10.01 -0.97 8.95
C ILE A 241 -11.36 -1.71 8.91
N LEU A 242 -12.44 -1.01 8.56
CA LEU A 242 -13.77 -1.62 8.51
C LEU A 242 -13.85 -2.70 7.44
N ASN A 243 -13.24 -2.49 6.28
CA ASN A 243 -13.24 -3.45 5.18
C ASN A 243 -12.43 -4.71 5.53
N VAL A 244 -11.29 -4.57 6.21
CA VAL A 244 -10.52 -5.70 6.74
C VAL A 244 -11.30 -6.47 7.81
N LEU A 245 -11.92 -5.77 8.76
CA LEU A 245 -12.77 -6.42 9.77
C LEU A 245 -13.95 -7.16 9.14
N LYS A 246 -14.56 -6.59 8.09
CA LYS A 246 -15.63 -7.24 7.33
C LYS A 246 -15.16 -8.54 6.70
N TYR A 247 -14.01 -8.52 6.02
CA TYR A 247 -13.42 -9.70 5.40
C TYR A 247 -13.16 -10.83 6.40
N TYR A 248 -12.61 -10.50 7.58
CA TYR A 248 -12.35 -11.48 8.62
C TYR A 248 -13.57 -11.87 9.46
N GLY A 249 -14.77 -11.34 9.17
CA GLY A 249 -16.00 -11.67 9.91
C GLY A 249 -16.06 -11.05 11.33
N LEU A 250 -15.31 -9.97 11.57
CA LEU A 250 -15.10 -9.39 12.90
C LEU A 250 -15.92 -8.13 13.17
N LEU A 251 -16.80 -7.69 12.25
CA LEU A 251 -17.61 -6.49 12.43
C LEU A 251 -18.58 -6.51 13.63
N ASN A 252 -18.93 -7.70 14.12
CA ASN A 252 -19.80 -7.90 15.28
C ASN A 252 -19.02 -8.42 16.51
N ASN A 253 -17.68 -8.37 16.47
CA ASN A 253 -16.86 -8.88 17.56
C ASN A 253 -16.95 -7.95 18.79
N LYS A 254 -17.39 -8.50 19.92
CA LYS A 254 -17.57 -7.75 21.18
C LYS A 254 -16.30 -7.05 21.67
N LYS A 255 -15.12 -7.67 21.50
CA LYS A 255 -13.84 -7.09 21.94
C LYS A 255 -13.41 -5.90 21.06
N LEU A 256 -13.84 -5.87 19.80
CA LEU A 256 -13.52 -4.81 18.84
C LEU A 256 -14.63 -3.75 18.72
N GLN A 257 -15.78 -3.97 19.36
CA GLN A 257 -16.96 -3.11 19.26
C GLN A 257 -16.66 -1.64 19.60
N GLY A 258 -15.79 -1.40 20.59
CA GLY A 258 -15.36 -0.06 20.95
C GLY A 258 -14.70 0.68 19.78
N ILE A 259 -13.75 0.02 19.11
CA ILE A 259 -13.04 0.57 17.93
C ILE A 259 -14.04 0.79 16.78
N ILE A 260 -14.89 -0.19 16.50
CA ILE A 260 -15.87 -0.14 15.39
C ILE A 260 -16.85 1.02 15.58
N LEU A 261 -17.41 1.19 16.78
CA LEU A 261 -18.32 2.29 17.09
C LEU A 261 -17.60 3.63 17.01
N LYS A 262 -16.37 3.70 17.54
CA LYS A 262 -15.52 4.89 17.46
C LYS A 262 -15.37 5.32 16.01
N ILE A 263 -15.02 4.41 15.09
CA ILE A 263 -14.88 4.71 13.66
C ILE A 263 -16.20 5.19 13.04
N LYS A 264 -17.29 4.44 13.23
CA LYS A 264 -18.60 4.74 12.63
C LYS A 264 -19.17 6.10 13.05
N ILE A 265 -19.04 6.46 14.33
CA ILE A 265 -19.49 7.77 14.84
C ILE A 265 -18.70 8.90 14.17
N ASN A 266 -17.37 8.75 14.04
CA ASN A 266 -16.54 9.76 13.40
C ASN A 266 -16.85 9.91 11.91
N ALA A 267 -17.17 8.83 11.20
CA ALA A 267 -17.64 8.91 9.81
C ALA A 267 -18.95 9.71 9.68
N ASN A 268 -19.95 9.42 10.52
CA ASN A 268 -21.26 10.09 10.47
C ASN A 268 -21.19 11.58 10.88
N SER A 269 -20.31 11.93 11.84
CA SER A 269 -20.12 13.32 12.25
C SER A 269 -19.55 14.23 11.15
N ARG A 270 -18.89 13.66 10.13
CA ARG A 270 -18.34 14.40 8.97
C ARG A 270 -19.40 14.66 7.88
N VAL A 271 -20.44 13.84 7.80
CA VAL A 271 -21.54 14.00 6.83
C VAL A 271 -22.54 15.06 7.29
N ASN A 272 -22.80 15.14 8.60
CA ASN A 272 -23.81 16.03 9.18
C ASN A 272 -23.27 17.42 9.60
N GLY A 273 -22.02 17.72 9.26
CA GLY A 273 -21.36 19.01 9.53
C GLY A 273 -21.34 19.98 8.34
N LYS A 274 -22.17 19.74 7.31
CA LYS A 274 -22.43 20.67 6.20
C LYS A 274 -23.71 21.45 6.46
#